data_AF-A0A966DFC6-F1
#
_entry.id   AF-A0A966DFC6-F1
#
_cell.length_a   1.000
_cell.length_b   1.000
_cell.length_c   1.000
_cell.angle_alpha   90.00
_cell.angle_beta   90.00
_cell.angle_gamma   90.00
#
_symmetry.space_group_name_H-M   'P 1'
#
loop_
_entity.id
_entity.type
_entity.pdbx_description
1 polymer ?
#
loop_
_entity_poly.entity_id
_entity_poly.type
_entity_poly.pdbx_seq_one_letter_code
_entity_poly.pdbx_strand_id
1 'polypeptide(L)'
;MTIKDELNLYALVRFVSVGVGAISDTGGKTSLAACKACGGIFVKNENRQIYCDNVMCQSVRNNRKANNYYHWKKQQEIDKFIEEVIRN
;
A
#
# COMPACT_ATOMS: atom_id res chain seq x y z
N MET A 1 -22.83 4.69 -19.65
CA MET A 1 -21.85 5.49 -18.86
C MET A 1 -22.14 5.19 -17.41
N THR A 2 -21.28 4.44 -16.72
CA THR A 2 -21.57 3.97 -15.36
C THR A 2 -21.05 4.98 -14.34
N ILE A 3 -21.67 5.07 -13.16
CA ILE A 3 -21.29 6.02 -12.08
C ILE A 3 -19.81 5.87 -11.68
N LYS A 4 -19.21 4.69 -11.88
CA LYS A 4 -17.77 4.44 -11.67
C LYS A 4 -16.88 5.19 -12.66
N ASP A 5 -17.35 5.37 -13.90
CA ASP A 5 -16.63 6.08 -14.95
C ASP A 5 -16.61 7.59 -14.67
N GLU A 6 -17.70 8.12 -14.11
CA GLU A 6 -17.82 9.54 -13.72
C GLU A 6 -16.92 9.91 -12.54
N LEU A 7 -16.81 9.04 -11.53
CA LEU A 7 -15.88 9.22 -10.40
C LEU A 7 -14.41 9.22 -10.83
N ASN A 8 -14.05 8.33 -11.75
CA ASN A 8 -12.71 8.29 -12.34
C ASN A 8 -12.41 9.56 -13.13
N LEU A 9 -13.36 10.01 -13.96
CA LEU A 9 -13.22 11.23 -14.73
C LEU A 9 -13.11 12.45 -13.81
N TYR A 10 -13.91 12.53 -12.75
CA TYR A 10 -13.87 13.63 -11.79
C TYR A 10 -12.53 13.71 -11.04
N ALA A 11 -12.02 12.57 -10.57
CA ALA A 11 -10.71 12.50 -9.91
C ALA A 11 -9.56 12.87 -10.85
N LEU A 12 -9.62 12.43 -12.11
CA LEU A 12 -8.60 12.71 -13.11
C LEU A 12 -8.64 14.18 -13.57
N VAL A 13 -9.84 14.73 -13.78
CA VAL A 13 -10.04 16.15 -14.08
C VAL A 13 -9.55 17.02 -12.94
N ARG A 14 -9.87 16.69 -11.67
CA ARG A 14 -9.31 17.38 -10.49
C ARG A 14 -7.78 17.30 -10.50
N PHE A 15 -7.18 16.13 -10.70
CA PHE A 15 -5.72 15.96 -10.71
C PHE A 15 -5.01 16.80 -11.78
N VAL A 16 -5.58 16.89 -12.98
CA VAL A 16 -4.99 17.65 -14.11
C VAL A 16 -5.24 19.15 -14.00
N SER A 17 -6.41 19.57 -13.48
CA SER A 17 -6.80 20.99 -13.41
C SER A 17 -6.19 21.75 -12.24
N VAL A 18 -5.90 21.09 -11.11
CA VAL A 18 -5.06 21.70 -10.05
C VAL A 18 -3.61 21.30 -10.26
N GLY A 19 -2.83 22.17 -10.90
CA GLY A 19 -1.36 22.12 -10.93
C GLY A 19 -0.69 22.33 -9.56
N VAL A 20 -1.40 22.09 -8.46
CA VAL A 20 -1.00 22.35 -7.07
C VAL A 20 -1.55 21.21 -6.23
N GLY A 21 -0.67 20.55 -5.46
CA GLY A 21 -0.96 19.36 -4.67
C GLY A 21 -2.36 19.32 -4.09
N ALA A 22 -3.11 18.31 -4.52
CA ALA A 22 -4.43 17.90 -4.06
C ALA A 22 -4.78 18.47 -2.68
N ILE A 23 -5.69 19.44 -2.63
CA ILE A 23 -6.09 20.13 -1.40
C ILE A 23 -7.30 19.37 -0.85
N SER A 24 -7.25 18.91 0.40
CA SER A 24 -8.40 18.36 1.14
C SER A 24 -9.40 19.48 1.43
N ASP A 25 -10.65 19.15 1.75
CA ASP A 25 -11.68 20.13 2.14
C ASP A 25 -11.29 20.99 3.37
N THR A 26 -10.19 20.63 4.05
CA THR A 26 -9.56 21.32 5.19
C THR A 26 -8.23 22.03 4.86
N GLY A 27 -7.88 22.20 3.59
CA GLY A 27 -6.66 22.92 3.18
C GLY A 27 -5.35 22.12 3.33
N GLY A 28 -5.42 20.83 3.63
CA GLY A 28 -4.25 19.95 3.73
C GLY A 28 -3.90 19.31 2.38
N LYS A 29 -2.63 18.98 2.14
CA LYS A 29 -2.24 18.21 0.94
C LYS A 29 -2.77 16.76 1.07
N THR A 30 -3.90 16.46 0.43
CA THR A 30 -4.42 15.11 0.23
C THR A 30 -3.40 14.30 -0.58
N SER A 31 -2.66 13.43 0.09
CA SER A 31 -1.65 12.63 -0.59
C SER A 31 -2.34 11.50 -1.36
N LEU A 32 -2.35 11.56 -2.69
CA LEU A 32 -2.84 10.46 -3.53
C LEU A 32 -1.73 9.43 -3.76
N ALA A 33 -2.09 8.15 -3.86
CA ALA A 33 -1.19 7.07 -4.27
C ALA A 33 -1.91 6.01 -5.10
N ALA A 34 -1.13 5.23 -5.86
CA ALA A 34 -1.63 4.03 -6.54
C ALA A 34 -1.49 2.81 -5.62
N CYS A 35 -2.56 2.01 -5.50
CA CYS A 35 -2.57 0.81 -4.70
C CYS A 35 -1.68 -0.27 -5.32
N LYS A 36 -0.74 -0.81 -4.54
CA LYS A 36 0.17 -1.86 -5.04
C LYS A 36 -0.50 -3.18 -5.39
N ALA A 37 -1.72 -3.44 -4.89
CA ALA A 37 -2.46 -4.66 -5.20
C ALA A 37 -3.34 -4.54 -6.46
N CYS A 38 -4.17 -3.49 -6.54
CA CYS A 38 -5.14 -3.33 -7.63
C CYS A 38 -4.80 -2.25 -8.66
N GLY A 39 -3.77 -1.43 -8.43
CA GLY A 39 -3.38 -0.32 -9.29
C GLY A 39 -4.28 0.93 -9.20
N GLY A 40 -5.42 0.85 -8.52
CA GLY A 40 -6.34 1.97 -8.36
C GLY A 40 -5.75 3.13 -7.54
N ILE A 41 -6.11 4.35 -7.90
CA ILE A 41 -5.73 5.57 -7.16
C ILE A 41 -6.56 5.66 -5.89
N PHE A 42 -5.93 5.96 -4.76
CA PHE A 42 -6.57 6.15 -3.46
C PHE A 42 -5.97 7.32 -2.70
N VAL A 43 -6.74 7.86 -1.75
CA VAL A 43 -6.29 8.87 -0.80
C VAL A 43 -5.52 8.20 0.34
N LYS A 44 -4.28 8.60 0.57
CA LYS A 44 -3.47 8.13 1.69
C LYS A 44 -3.94 8.80 2.98
N ASN A 45 -4.26 7.98 3.98
CA ASN A 45 -4.48 8.41 5.36
C ASN A 45 -3.15 8.46 6.12
N GLU A 46 -2.19 7.62 5.76
CA GLU A 46 -0.84 7.58 6.35
C GLU A 46 0.27 7.71 5.29
N ASN A 47 1.39 8.31 5.67
CA ASN A 47 2.53 8.47 4.75
C ASN A 47 3.10 7.12 4.27
N ARG A 48 3.07 6.08 5.11
CA ARG A 48 3.55 4.73 4.76
C ARG A 48 2.49 3.83 4.14
N GLN A 49 1.27 4.33 3.90
CA GLN A 49 0.20 3.55 3.29
C GLN A 49 0.51 3.28 1.81
N ILE A 50 0.53 2.00 1.42
CA ILE A 50 0.85 1.51 0.07
C ILE A 50 -0.36 0.80 -0.60
N TYR A 51 -1.34 0.40 0.21
CA TYR A 51 -2.54 -0.33 -0.21
C TYR A 51 -3.79 0.47 0.15
N CYS A 52 -4.79 0.46 -0.73
CA CYS A 52 -6.10 1.06 -0.46
C CYS A 52 -6.90 0.22 0.56
N ASP A 53 -7.99 0.78 1.08
CA ASP A 53 -8.78 0.17 2.17
C ASP A 53 -9.70 -0.98 1.71
N ASN A 54 -9.64 -1.35 0.43
CA ASN A 54 -10.39 -2.51 -0.07
C ASN A 54 -9.91 -3.80 0.62
N VAL A 55 -10.86 -4.58 1.16
CA VAL A 55 -10.61 -5.84 1.88
C VAL A 55 -9.73 -6.82 1.08
N MET A 56 -9.92 -6.91 -0.24
CA MET A 56 -9.11 -7.78 -1.09
C MET A 56 -7.65 -7.31 -1.18
N CYS A 57 -7.43 -5.99 -1.26
CA CYS A 57 -6.10 -5.41 -1.29
C CYS A 57 -5.40 -5.54 0.08
N GLN A 58 -6.16 -5.40 1.16
CA GLN A 58 -5.66 -5.59 2.52
C GLN A 58 -5.33 -7.06 2.80
N SER A 59 -6.08 -8.02 2.24
CA SER A 59 -5.75 -9.44 2.30
C SER A 59 -4.39 -9.72 1.65
N VAL A 60 -4.13 -9.18 0.45
CA VAL A 60 -2.82 -9.27 -0.21
C VAL A 60 -1.69 -8.69 0.66
N ARG A 61 -1.92 -7.52 1.27
CA ARG A 61 -0.97 -6.91 2.22
C ARG A 61 -0.68 -7.82 3.40
N ASN A 62 -1.72 -8.39 4.02
CA ASN A 62 -1.60 -9.24 5.19
C ASN A 62 -0.88 -10.55 4.86
N ASN A 63 -1.21 -11.18 3.74
CA ASN A 63 -0.52 -12.38 3.26
C ASN A 63 0.97 -12.12 3.01
N ARG A 64 1.31 -10.99 2.39
CA ARG A 64 2.72 -10.60 2.20
C ARG A 64 3.43 -10.38 3.53
N LYS A 65 2.78 -9.72 4.50
CA LYS A 65 3.34 -9.50 5.83
C LYS A 65 3.60 -10.82 6.57
N ALA A 66 2.62 -11.74 6.53
CA ALA A 66 2.74 -13.06 7.12
C ALA A 66 3.86 -13.89 6.48
N ASN A 67 3.94 -13.87 5.15
CA ASN A 67 4.97 -14.63 4.42
C ASN A 67 6.38 -14.11 4.74
N ASN A 68 6.58 -12.78 4.72
CA ASN A 68 7.85 -12.18 5.10
C ASN A 68 8.25 -12.55 6.53
N TYR A 69 7.31 -12.54 7.48
CA TYR A 69 7.57 -12.92 8.86
C TYR A 69 7.97 -14.40 8.97
N TYR A 70 7.26 -15.29 8.26
CA TYR A 70 7.57 -16.72 8.25
C TYR A 70 9.00 -16.99 7.75
N HIS A 71 9.37 -16.44 6.60
CA HIS A 71 10.71 -16.62 6.03
C HIS A 71 11.80 -16.01 6.91
N TRP A 72 11.57 -14.82 7.48
CA TRP A 72 12.50 -14.20 8.42
C TRP A 72 12.74 -15.07 9.65
N LYS A 73 11.67 -15.63 10.23
CA LYS A 73 11.78 -16.53 11.39
C LYS A 73 12.52 -17.83 11.03
N LYS A 74 12.23 -18.41 9.86
CA LYS A 74 12.93 -19.59 9.36
C LYS A 74 14.42 -19.33 9.15
N GLN A 75 14.78 -18.17 8.61
CA GLN A 75 16.18 -17.79 8.44
C GLN A 75 16.89 -17.72 9.80
N GLN A 76 16.27 -17.13 10.82
CA GLN A 76 16.86 -17.12 12.17
C GLN A 76 17.05 -18.50 12.78
N GLU A 77 16.13 -19.44 12.53
CA GLU A 77 16.28 -20.83 12.97
C GLU A 77 17.49 -21.49 12.29
N ILE A 78 17.67 -21.25 11.00
CA ILE A 78 18.81 -21.75 10.22
C ILE A 78 20.13 -21.10 10.70
N ASP A 79 20.14 -19.78 10.89
CA ASP A 79 21.32 -19.04 11.33
C ASP A 79 21.79 -19.54 12.70
N LYS A 80 20.86 -19.76 13.63
CA LYS A 80 21.16 -20.37 14.94
C LYS A 80 21.73 -21.78 14.82
N PHE A 81 21.14 -22.61 13.97
CA PHE A 81 21.63 -23.96 13.74
C PHE A 81 23.07 -23.94 13.17
N ILE A 82 23.34 -23.05 12.20
CA ILE A 82 24.69 -22.88 11.63
C ILE A 82 25.68 -22.43 12.71
N GLU A 83 25.30 -21.47 13.54
CA GLU A 83 26.14 -20.99 14.65
C GLU A 83 26.41 -22.08 15.70
N GLU A 84 25.46 -22.97 15.96
CA GLU A 84 25.63 -24.12 16.87
C GLU A 84 26.58 -25.17 16.26
N VAL A 85 26.47 -25.43 14.95
CA VAL A 85 27.36 -26.36 14.24
C VAL A 85 28.80 -25.84 14.18
N ILE A 86 29.00 -24.54 13.88
CA ILE A 86 30.35 -23.94 13.79
C ILE A 86 31.05 -23.90 15.16
N ARG A 87 30.28 -23.82 16.26
CA ARG A 87 30.82 -23.78 17.63
C ARG A 87 31.27 -25.15 18.16
N ASN A 88 30.82 -26.25 17.55
CA ASN A 88 31.25 -27.62 17.85
C ASN A 88 32.40 -28.05 16.93
#